data_AF-A0A2G2A1U4-F1
#
_entry.id   AF-A0A2G2A1U4-F1
#
_cell.length_a   1.000
_cell.length_b   1.000
_cell.length_c   1.000
_cell.angle_alpha   90.00
_cell.angle_beta   90.00
_cell.angle_gamma   90.00
#
_symmetry.space_group_name_H-M   'P 1'
#
loop_
_entity.id
_entity.type
_entity.pdbx_description
1 polymer ?
#
loop_
_entity_poly.entity_id
_entity_poly.type
_entity_poly.pdbx_seq_one_letter_code
_entity_poly.pdbx_strand_id
1 'polypeptide(L)' 'PIGYNTFDYTRPGYRKIVSNTMKGLRQGRRIFLLHDGPKRRDQTIQALPIIIAKIRKKGLGFSSICKQH' A
#
# COMPACT_ATOMS: atom_id res chain seq x y z
N PRO A 1 1.96 -4.96 -15.40
CA PRO A 1 1.82 -5.74 -14.14
C PRO A 1 0.45 -5.50 -13.48
N ILE A 2 -0.10 -6.53 -12.84
CA ILE A 2 -1.48 -6.54 -12.27
C ILE A 2 -1.65 -5.61 -11.05
N GLY A 3 -0.55 -5.22 -10.38
CA GLY A 3 -0.56 -4.37 -9.19
C GLY A 3 0.04 -2.97 -9.40
N TYR A 4 -0.45 -2.00 -8.62
CA TYR A 4 0.15 -0.67 -8.50
C TYR A 4 1.34 -0.71 -7.54
N ASN A 5 2.51 -0.34 -8.03
CA ASN A 5 3.74 -0.34 -7.25
C ASN A 5 3.82 0.90 -6.34
N THR A 6 4.02 0.68 -5.03
CA THR A 6 4.20 1.76 -4.06
C THR A 6 5.64 2.30 -4.01
N PHE A 7 6.59 1.56 -4.62
CA PHE A 7 8.02 1.81 -4.60
C PHE A 7 8.62 1.81 -3.19
N ASP A 8 8.02 1.07 -2.25
CA ASP A 8 8.50 0.99 -0.87
C ASP A 8 9.90 0.35 -0.75
N TYR A 9 10.24 -0.57 -1.65
CA TYR A 9 11.55 -1.21 -1.71
C TYR A 9 12.72 -0.23 -1.92
N THR A 10 12.49 0.96 -2.49
CA THR A 10 13.54 1.99 -2.69
C THR A 10 13.82 2.82 -1.43
N ARG A 11 13.07 2.56 -0.34
CA ARG A 11 13.15 3.29 0.94
C ARG A 11 12.98 4.82 0.81
N PRO A 12 11.94 5.33 0.12
CA PRO A 12 11.78 6.74 -0.18
C PRO A 12 11.23 7.59 1.00
N GLY A 13 11.05 6.99 2.17
CA GLY A 13 10.37 7.58 3.33
C GLY A 13 8.87 7.27 3.36
N TYR A 14 8.32 7.05 4.56
CA TYR A 14 6.93 6.60 4.76
C TYR A 14 5.90 7.54 4.12
N ARG A 15 6.15 8.86 4.14
CA ARG A 15 5.26 9.86 3.52
C ARG A 15 5.13 9.66 2.02
N LYS A 16 6.22 9.31 1.33
CA LYS A 16 6.21 9.06 -0.11
C LYS A 16 5.48 7.77 -0.45
N ILE A 17 5.67 6.70 0.35
CA ILE A 17 4.93 5.44 0.22
C ILE A 17 3.43 5.71 0.32
N VAL A 18 2.98 6.42 1.37
CA VAL A 18 1.57 6.83 1.54
C VAL A 18 1.08 7.61 0.31
N SER A 19 1.85 8.59 -0.16
CA SER A 19 1.47 9.40 -1.33
C SER A 19 1.32 8.56 -2.60
N ASN A 20 2.24 7.62 -2.85
CA ASN A 20 2.18 6.74 -4.00
C ASN A 20 0.94 5.84 -3.93
N THR A 21 0.66 5.22 -2.78
CA THR A 21 -0.55 4.41 -2.58
C THR A 21 -1.82 5.22 -2.84
N MET A 22 -1.92 6.44 -2.29
CA MET A 22 -3.09 7.29 -2.51
C MET A 22 -3.24 7.76 -3.97
N LYS A 23 -2.12 7.98 -4.68
CA LYS A 23 -2.14 8.28 -6.11
C LYS A 23 -2.70 7.11 -6.92
N GLY A 24 -2.28 5.88 -6.61
CA GLY A 24 -2.83 4.68 -7.25
C GLY A 24 -4.34 4.54 -7.02
N LEU A 25 -4.81 4.80 -5.81
CA LEU A 25 -6.22 4.67 -5.43
C LEU A 25 -7.16 5.63 -6.18
N ARG A 26 -6.67 6.77 -6.69
CA ARG A 26 -7.49 7.70 -7.51
C ARG A 26 -8.03 7.06 -8.78
N GLN A 27 -7.44 5.95 -9.21
CA GLN A 27 -7.84 5.24 -10.41
C GLN A 27 -8.80 4.07 -10.12
N GLY A 28 -9.49 4.08 -8.98
CA GLY A 28 -10.49 3.09 -8.59
C GLY A 28 -9.91 1.91 -7.79
N ARG A 29 -10.53 0.74 -7.94
CA ARG A 29 -10.09 -0.50 -7.27
C ARG A 29 -8.69 -0.89 -7.74
N ARG A 30 -7.80 -1.20 -6.80
CA ARG A 30 -6.38 -1.50 -7.07
C ARG A 30 -5.86 -2.61 -6.18
N ILE A 31 -4.95 -3.41 -6.73
CA ILE A 31 -4.04 -4.29 -5.98
C ILE A 31 -2.76 -3.49 -5.76
N PHE A 32 -2.29 -3.39 -4.52
CA PHE A 32 -1.05 -2.69 -4.19
C PHE A 32 0.08 -3.68 -3.94
N LEU A 33 1.26 -3.40 -4.51
CA LEU A 33 2.48 -4.15 -4.23
C LEU A 33 3.29 -3.44 -3.14
N LEU A 34 3.62 -4.20 -2.10
CA LEU A 34 4.45 -3.83 -0.94
C LEU A 34 5.44 -4.98 -0.69
N HIS A 35 6.55 -4.71 0.00
CA HIS A 35 7.60 -5.70 0.23
C HIS A 35 7.84 -5.96 1.72
N ASP A 36 7.94 -7.24 2.07
CA ASP A 36 8.36 -7.71 3.40
C ASP A 36 9.47 -8.77 3.28
N GLY A 37 10.55 -8.40 2.59
CA GLY A 37 11.73 -9.26 2.39
C GLY A 37 12.86 -8.96 3.38
N PRO A 38 14.03 -9.62 3.27
CA PRO A 38 15.10 -9.59 4.28
C PRO A 38 15.78 -8.22 4.48
N LYS A 39 15.58 -7.27 3.56
CA LYS A 39 16.12 -5.91 3.69
C LYS A 39 15.21 -5.08 4.61
N ARG A 40 15.75 -4.13 5.38
CA ARG A 40 15.00 -3.24 6.30
C ARG A 40 13.71 -2.64 5.67
N ARG A 41 12.58 -2.77 6.37
CA ARG A 41 11.21 -2.33 5.97
C ARG A 41 10.50 -1.41 6.96
N ASP A 42 11.24 -0.77 7.86
CA ASP A 42 10.71 0.18 8.84
C ASP A 42 9.80 1.26 8.24
N GLN A 43 10.12 1.80 7.06
CA GLN A 43 9.29 2.80 6.39
C GLN A 43 7.97 2.22 5.85
N THR A 44 7.98 0.98 5.37
CA THR A 44 6.78 0.26 4.94
C THR A 44 5.87 0.04 6.16
N ILE A 45 6.43 -0.44 7.27
CA ILE A 45 5.71 -0.65 8.53
C ILE A 45 5.09 0.65 9.05
N GLN A 46 5.84 1.76 9.04
CA GLN A 46 5.33 3.08 9.43
C GLN A 46 4.21 3.59 8.51
N ALA A 47 4.26 3.27 7.21
CA ALA A 47 3.26 3.72 6.25
C ALA A 47 1.93 2.95 6.35
N LEU A 48 1.97 1.65 6.68
CA LEU A 48 0.80 0.76 6.73
C LEU A 48 -0.38 1.30 7.56
N PRO A 49 -0.23 1.69 8.85
CA PRO A 49 -1.36 2.17 9.64
C PRO A 49 -2.00 3.44 9.04
N ILE A 50 -1.19 4.33 8.46
CA ILE A 50 -1.66 5.56 7.83
C ILE A 50 -2.43 5.25 6.53
N ILE A 51 -1.93 4.31 5.72
CA ILE A 51 -2.59 3.84 4.50
C ILE A 51 -3.96 3.25 4.83
N ILE A 52 -4.01 2.34 5.82
CA ILE A 52 -5.23 1.67 6.26
C ILE A 52 -6.26 2.71 6.74
N ALA A 53 -5.85 3.63 7.61
CA ALA A 53 -6.73 4.68 8.11
C ALA A 53 -7.27 5.59 6.99
N LYS A 54 -6.41 6.01 6.05
CA LYS A 54 -6.83 6.85 4.91
C LYS A 54 -7.80 6.15 3.97
N ILE A 55 -7.61 4.85 3.71
CA ILE A 55 -8.50 4.05 2.86
C ILE A 55 -9.86 3.89 3.56
N ARG A 56 -9.88 3.54 4.85
CA ARG A 56 -11.12 3.46 5.64
C ARG A 56 -11.87 4.78 5.70
N LYS A 57 -11.18 5.91 5.88
CA LYS A 57 -11.79 7.26 5.86
C LYS A 57 -12.47 7.60 4.53
N LYS A 58 -12.11 6.92 3.43
CA LYS A 58 -12.77 7.06 2.12
C LYS A 58 -13.98 6.12 1.94
N GLY A 59 -14.39 5.39 2.99
CA GLY A 59 -15.47 4.40 2.92
C GLY A 59 -15.07 3.10 2.21
N LEU A 60 -13.77 2.86 2.03
CA LEU A 60 -13.26 1.68 1.33
C LEU A 60 -12.74 0.62 2.30
N GLY A 61 -12.77 -0.64 1.85
CA GLY A 61 -12.26 -1.80 2.56
C GLY A 61 -11.07 -2.46 1.86
N PHE A 62 -10.64 -3.60 2.43
CA PHE A 62 -9.60 -4.46 1.87
C PHE A 62 -10.19 -5.84 1.59
N SER A 63 -9.70 -6.50 0.56
CA SER A 63 -10.03 -7.88 0.22
C SER A 63 -8.74 -8.63 -0.09
N SER A 64 -8.72 -9.93 0.14
CA SER A 64 -7.71 -10.81 -0.45
C SER A 64 -7.89 -10.88 -1.98
N ILE A 65 -6.82 -11.25 -2.69
CA ILE A 65 -6.85 -11.43 -4.15
C ILE A 65 -7.73 -12.63 -4.52
N CYS A 66 -7.51 -13.76 -3.85
CA CYS A 66 -8.37 -14.93 -3.90
C CYS A 66 -9.08 -15.07 -2.55
N LYS A 67 -10.37 -15.42 -2.56
CA LYS A 67 -11.08 -15.81 -1.34
C LYS A 67 -10.40 -17.04 -0.76
N GLN A 68 -10.18 -17.03 0.55
CA GLN A 68 -9.80 -18.25 1.29
C GLN A 68 -11.08 -19.09 1.43
N HIS A 69 -11.02 -20.34 0.97
CA HIS A 69 -12.03 -21.37 1.17
C HIS A 69 -11.57 -22.30 2.29
#